data_AF-A0A8T6HPS3-F1
#
_entry.id   AF-A0A8T6HPS3-F1
#
_cell.length_a   1.000
_cell.length_b   1.000
_cell.length_c   1.000
_cell.angle_alpha   90.00
_cell.angle_beta   90.00
_cell.angle_gamma   90.00
#
_symmetry.space_group_name_H-M   'P 1'
#
loop_
_entity.id
_entity.type
_entity.pdbx_description
1 polymer ?
#
loop_
_entity_poly.entity_id
_entity_poly.type
_entity_poly.pdbx_seq_one_letter_code
_entity_poly.pdbx_strand_id
1 'polypeptide(L)'
;CWNRSPRPEEASAVGAQQCEFDQVLSQADFVCVSIALTDDTRDLIDARAFELMKPGAILVNTARGPIVDEDALVEALQGGQIGGAGLDVTAVEPLSMESPLLSMDNVVVLPHIGSASMATRGKMADMAVANLRAGLAGDSLPNSVGG
;
A
#
# COMPACT_ATOMS: atom_id res chain seq x y z
N CYS A 1 -10.84 10.97 -2.81
CA CYS A 1 -10.12 9.73 -3.18
C CYS A 1 -9.76 9.78 -4.65
N TRP A 2 -8.73 9.02 -5.04
CA TRP A 2 -8.33 8.87 -6.43
C TRP A 2 -8.20 7.39 -6.78
N ASN A 3 -8.53 7.05 -8.02
CA ASN A 3 -8.36 5.72 -8.60
C ASN A 3 -7.96 5.90 -10.06
N ARG A 4 -7.06 5.05 -10.58
CA ARG A 4 -6.67 5.05 -12.00
C ARG A 4 -7.87 4.98 -12.95
N SER A 5 -8.88 4.20 -12.59
CA SER A 5 -10.19 4.21 -13.25
C SER A 5 -11.18 4.91 -12.31
N PRO A 6 -11.80 6.03 -12.71
CA PRO A 6 -12.74 6.77 -11.86
C PRO A 6 -13.90 5.88 -11.39
N ARG A 7 -14.27 6.03 -10.11
CA ARG A 7 -15.34 5.28 -9.44
C ARG A 7 -16.26 6.24 -8.65
N PRO A 8 -16.90 7.23 -9.31
CA PRO A 8 -17.61 8.30 -8.61
C PRO A 8 -18.84 7.80 -7.85
N GLU A 9 -19.52 6.77 -8.34
CA GLU A 9 -20.68 6.18 -7.65
C GLU A 9 -20.25 5.45 -6.38
N GLU A 10 -19.20 4.64 -6.45
CA GLU A 10 -18.67 3.91 -5.30
C GLU A 10 -18.04 4.87 -4.27
N ALA A 11 -17.36 5.94 -4.72
CA ALA A 11 -16.86 6.98 -3.84
C ALA A 11 -18.02 7.67 -3.09
N SER A 12 -19.07 8.09 -3.82
CA SER A 12 -20.23 8.75 -3.23
C SER A 12 -20.96 7.85 -2.22
N ALA A 13 -21.06 6.54 -2.51
CA ALA A 13 -21.70 5.56 -1.63
C ALA A 13 -21.06 5.46 -0.23
N VAL A 14 -19.78 5.82 -0.10
CA VAL A 14 -19.06 5.85 1.18
C VAL A 14 -18.80 7.28 1.71
N GLY A 15 -19.43 8.29 1.10
CA GLY A 15 -19.25 9.69 1.46
C GLY A 15 -17.90 10.27 1.05
N ALA A 16 -17.17 9.62 0.14
CA ALA A 16 -15.93 10.13 -0.42
C ALA A 16 -16.21 10.96 -1.69
N GLN A 17 -15.37 11.96 -1.93
CA GLN A 17 -15.36 12.71 -3.18
C GLN A 17 -14.29 12.13 -4.12
N GLN A 18 -14.66 11.78 -5.35
CA GLN A 18 -13.68 11.45 -6.40
C GLN A 18 -12.95 12.73 -6.82
N CYS A 19 -11.63 12.69 -6.80
CA CYS A 19 -10.76 13.82 -7.18
C CYS A 19 -9.65 13.34 -8.13
N GLU A 20 -8.97 14.30 -8.74
CA GLU A 20 -7.72 14.07 -9.45
C GLU A 20 -6.58 13.76 -8.45
N PHE A 21 -5.55 13.07 -8.92
CA PHE A 21 -4.44 12.61 -8.07
C PHE A 21 -3.76 13.77 -7.32
N ASP A 22 -3.31 14.80 -8.05
CA ASP A 22 -2.65 15.99 -7.49
C ASP A 22 -3.56 16.75 -6.51
N GLN A 23 -4.88 16.73 -6.74
CA GLN A 23 -5.85 17.33 -5.82
C GLN A 23 -5.95 16.56 -4.49
N VAL A 24 -5.85 15.23 -4.53
CA VAL A 24 -5.81 14.42 -3.30
C VAL A 24 -4.55 14.76 -2.51
N LEU A 25 -3.38 14.80 -3.15
CA LEU A 25 -2.11 15.05 -2.45
C LEU A 25 -2.06 16.45 -1.82
N SER A 26 -2.47 17.49 -2.57
CA SER A 26 -2.43 18.88 -2.10
C SER A 26 -3.44 19.22 -1.00
N GLN A 27 -4.47 18.39 -0.81
CA GLN A 27 -5.53 18.64 0.17
C GLN A 27 -5.48 17.69 1.37
N ALA A 28 -4.83 16.53 1.25
CA ALA A 28 -4.83 15.52 2.28
C ALA A 28 -3.81 15.80 3.40
N ASP A 29 -4.24 15.71 4.65
CA ASP A 29 -3.33 15.66 5.80
C ASP A 29 -2.81 14.23 6.04
N PHE A 30 -3.54 13.23 5.55
CA PHE A 30 -3.16 11.82 5.55
C PHE A 30 -3.39 11.22 4.16
N VAL A 31 -2.35 10.63 3.58
CA VAL A 31 -2.42 9.93 2.28
C VAL A 31 -2.33 8.43 2.55
N CYS A 32 -3.42 7.70 2.33
CA CYS A 32 -3.47 6.25 2.51
C CYS A 32 -3.43 5.54 1.15
N VAL A 33 -2.41 4.70 0.94
CA VAL A 33 -2.24 3.93 -0.29
C VAL A 33 -2.92 2.57 -0.17
N SER A 34 -3.95 2.35 -1.00
CA SER A 34 -4.74 1.11 -1.02
C SER A 34 -5.04 0.63 -2.45
N ILE A 35 -4.13 0.92 -3.40
CA ILE A 35 -4.26 0.56 -4.82
C ILE A 35 -3.43 -0.67 -5.15
N ALA A 36 -3.76 -1.34 -6.26
CA ALA A 36 -2.95 -2.45 -6.76
C ALA A 36 -1.61 -1.94 -7.34
N LEU A 37 -0.55 -2.72 -7.16
CA LEU A 37 0.71 -2.52 -7.89
C LEU A 37 0.56 -3.04 -9.32
N THR A 38 0.82 -2.17 -10.27
CA THR A 38 0.86 -2.39 -11.72
C THR A 38 2.00 -1.55 -12.28
N ASP A 39 2.34 -1.69 -13.55
CA ASP A 39 3.35 -0.84 -14.19
C ASP A 39 2.95 0.65 -14.12
N ASP A 40 1.65 0.97 -14.23
CA ASP A 40 1.12 2.35 -14.13
C ASP A 40 1.18 2.94 -12.72
N THR A 41 1.30 2.11 -11.68
CA THR A 41 1.23 2.53 -10.26
C THR A 41 2.53 2.29 -9.51
N ARG A 42 3.55 1.76 -10.18
CA ARG A 42 4.91 1.68 -9.67
C ARG A 42 5.46 3.09 -9.53
N ASP A 43 6.06 3.37 -8.38
CA ASP A 43 6.66 4.66 -8.05
C ASP A 43 5.67 5.83 -8.26
N LEU A 44 4.36 5.57 -8.08
CA LEU A 44 3.31 6.58 -8.23
C LEU A 44 3.45 7.70 -7.19
N ILE A 45 3.88 7.33 -5.97
CA ILE A 45 4.28 8.30 -4.95
C ILE A 45 5.80 8.51 -5.08
N ASP A 46 6.19 9.36 -6.03
CA ASP A 46 7.56 9.79 -6.31
C ASP A 46 7.90 11.13 -5.63
N ALA A 47 9.09 11.68 -5.90
CA ALA A 47 9.51 12.99 -5.41
C ALA A 47 8.50 14.11 -5.74
N ARG A 48 7.91 14.10 -6.96
CA ARG A 48 6.88 15.08 -7.37
C ARG A 48 5.62 14.93 -6.51
N ALA A 49 5.20 13.70 -6.24
CA ALA A 49 4.05 13.45 -5.37
C ALA A 49 4.30 13.99 -3.96
N PHE A 50 5.49 13.79 -3.40
CA PHE A 50 5.85 14.38 -2.10
C PHE A 50 5.86 15.91 -2.14
N GLU A 51 6.26 16.56 -3.24
CA GLU A 51 6.21 18.03 -3.41
C GLU A 51 4.78 18.58 -3.40
N LEU A 52 3.82 17.79 -3.86
CA LEU A 52 2.41 18.16 -3.85
C LEU A 52 1.76 17.94 -2.48
N MET A 53 2.32 17.09 -1.63
CA MET A 53 1.77 16.84 -0.30
C MET A 53 1.91 18.06 0.60
N LYS A 54 0.95 18.23 1.51
CA LYS A 54 1.03 19.29 2.52
C LYS A 54 2.25 19.10 3.42
N PRO A 55 2.92 20.20 3.84
CA PRO A 55 3.91 20.13 4.91
C PRO A 55 3.33 19.47 6.17
N GLY A 56 4.03 18.46 6.69
CA GLY A 56 3.59 17.71 7.86
C GLY A 56 2.55 16.62 7.60
N ALA A 57 2.13 16.38 6.35
CA ALA A 57 1.23 15.28 6.00
C ALA A 57 1.84 13.91 6.35
N ILE A 58 1.00 12.89 6.57
CA ILE A 58 1.44 11.53 6.89
C ILE A 58 1.09 10.59 5.74
N LEU A 59 2.09 9.83 5.27
CA LEU A 59 1.88 8.75 4.31
C LEU A 59 1.60 7.43 5.05
N VAL A 60 0.59 6.68 4.62
CA VAL A 60 0.33 5.32 5.11
C VAL A 60 0.29 4.36 3.93
N ASN A 61 1.18 3.37 3.89
CA ASN A 61 1.20 2.35 2.86
C ASN A 61 1.03 0.95 3.46
N THR A 62 -0.13 0.34 3.19
CA THR A 62 -0.45 -1.06 3.50
C THR A 62 -0.76 -1.87 2.24
N ALA A 63 -0.48 -1.31 1.07
CA ALA A 63 -0.75 -1.93 -0.22
C ALA A 63 0.44 -2.75 -0.70
N ARG A 64 1.37 -2.12 -1.44
CA ARG A 64 2.61 -2.72 -1.92
C ARG A 64 3.71 -1.67 -1.85
N GLY A 65 4.90 -2.08 -1.41
CA GLY A 65 6.04 -1.18 -1.26
C GLY A 65 6.38 -0.41 -2.54
N PRO A 66 6.55 -1.07 -3.69
CA PRO A 66 6.97 -0.41 -4.94
C PRO A 66 5.96 0.56 -5.56
N ILE A 67 4.84 0.86 -4.90
CA ILE A 67 3.96 1.99 -5.28
C ILE A 67 4.58 3.33 -4.86
N VAL A 68 5.45 3.29 -3.86
CA VAL A 68 6.17 4.45 -3.33
C VAL A 68 7.63 4.30 -3.73
N ASP A 69 8.21 5.37 -4.28
CA ASP A 69 9.65 5.49 -4.43
C ASP A 69 10.26 5.63 -3.02
N GLU A 70 10.94 4.58 -2.56
CA GLU A 70 11.46 4.49 -1.19
C GLU A 70 12.60 5.48 -0.92
N ASP A 71 13.42 5.78 -1.94
CA ASP A 71 14.50 6.76 -1.82
C ASP A 71 13.90 8.18 -1.71
N ALA A 72 12.93 8.51 -2.55
CA ALA A 72 12.20 9.78 -2.46
C ALA A 72 11.46 9.93 -1.12
N LEU A 73 10.90 8.84 -0.58
CA LEU A 73 10.28 8.84 0.74
C LEU A 73 11.28 9.17 1.84
N VAL A 74 12.46 8.53 1.82
CA VAL A 74 13.53 8.79 2.79
C VAL A 74 13.94 10.25 2.74
N GLU A 75 14.14 10.82 1.55
CA GLU A 75 14.49 12.23 1.37
C GLU A 75 13.40 13.17 1.89
N ALA A 76 12.13 12.91 1.55
CA ALA A 76 10.99 13.73 1.98
C ALA A 76 10.83 13.73 3.51
N LEU A 77 11.09 12.60 4.17
CA LEU A 77 11.05 12.47 5.63
C LEU A 77 12.23 13.19 6.30
N GLN A 78 13.45 12.98 5.80
CA GLN A 78 14.66 13.63 6.33
C GLN A 78 14.62 15.15 6.15
N GLY A 79 14.09 15.61 5.02
CA GLY A 79 13.91 17.03 4.71
C GLY A 79 12.74 17.69 5.46
N GLY A 80 11.91 16.92 6.17
CA GLY A 80 10.72 17.42 6.87
C GLY A 80 9.61 17.91 5.93
N GLN A 81 9.64 17.48 4.66
CA GLN A 81 8.61 17.80 3.67
C GLN A 81 7.27 17.16 4.05
N ILE A 82 7.32 15.92 4.53
CA ILE A 82 6.17 15.24 5.14
C ILE A 82 6.45 14.98 6.62
N GLY A 83 5.38 14.87 7.40
CA GLY A 83 5.45 14.75 8.86
C GLY A 83 5.84 13.36 9.34
N GLY A 84 5.55 12.31 8.57
CA GLY A 84 5.88 10.93 8.93
C GLY A 84 5.31 9.89 7.98
N ALA A 85 5.63 8.63 8.24
CA ALA A 85 5.15 7.49 7.45
C ALA A 85 4.79 6.26 8.30
N GLY A 86 3.71 5.57 7.95
CA GLY A 86 3.34 4.25 8.45
C GLY A 86 3.40 3.22 7.32
N LEU A 87 4.29 2.24 7.43
CA LEU A 87 4.60 1.29 6.36
C LEU A 87 4.38 -0.14 6.85
N ASP A 88 3.43 -0.87 6.28
CA ASP A 88 3.34 -2.34 6.46
C ASP A 88 4.09 -3.09 5.36
N VAL A 89 4.48 -2.40 4.29
CA VAL A 89 5.13 -2.94 3.10
C VAL A 89 6.30 -2.04 2.71
N THR A 90 7.33 -2.61 2.09
CA THR A 90 8.57 -1.90 1.69
C THR A 90 8.97 -2.31 0.28
N ALA A 91 9.76 -1.49 -0.43
CA ALA A 91 10.04 -1.72 -1.85
C ALA A 91 10.69 -3.09 -2.10
N VAL A 92 11.58 -3.49 -1.18
CA VAL A 92 12.16 -4.83 -1.11
C VAL A 92 11.86 -5.41 0.27
N GLU A 93 11.26 -6.61 0.29
CA GLU A 93 10.93 -7.32 1.51
C GLU A 93 11.78 -8.61 1.66
N PRO A 94 12.40 -8.85 2.83
CA PRO A 94 12.36 -8.03 4.05
C PRO A 94 13.19 -6.74 3.92
N LEU A 95 12.78 -5.69 4.63
CA LEU A 95 13.53 -4.43 4.69
C LEU A 95 14.95 -4.68 5.25
N SER A 96 15.95 -4.05 4.64
CA SER A 96 17.32 -4.09 5.13
C SER A 96 17.41 -3.52 6.55
N MET A 97 18.17 -4.18 7.42
CA MET A 97 18.49 -3.67 8.76
C MET A 97 19.29 -2.36 8.73
N GLU A 98 19.91 -2.05 7.60
CA GLU A 98 20.65 -0.81 7.37
C GLU A 98 19.75 0.30 6.80
N SER A 99 18.45 0.06 6.59
CA SER A 99 17.53 1.05 6.05
C SER A 99 17.39 2.26 7.00
N PRO A 100 17.54 3.50 6.50
CA PRO A 100 17.32 4.72 7.28
C PRO A 100 15.94 4.76 7.94
N LEU A 101 14.91 4.19 7.29
CA LEU A 101 13.53 4.18 7.76
C LEU A 101 13.37 3.55 9.15
N LEU A 102 14.23 2.59 9.53
CA LEU A 102 14.20 1.94 10.84
C LEU A 102 14.72 2.82 11.98
N SER A 103 15.42 3.91 11.66
CA SER A 103 16.04 4.82 12.63
C SER A 103 15.30 6.16 12.78
N MET A 104 14.28 6.41 11.96
CA MET A 104 13.55 7.67 11.94
C MET A 104 12.44 7.70 13.01
N ASP A 105 12.43 8.74 13.85
CA ASP A 105 11.43 8.91 14.92
C ASP A 105 10.00 9.13 14.38
N ASN A 106 9.87 9.56 13.12
CA ASN A 106 8.61 9.82 12.45
C ASN A 106 8.16 8.69 11.51
N VAL A 107 8.77 7.50 11.61
CA VAL A 107 8.41 6.34 10.80
C VAL A 107 8.05 5.15 11.68
N VAL A 108 6.98 4.45 11.31
CA VAL A 108 6.64 3.14 11.86
C VAL A 108 6.64 2.12 10.74
N VAL A 109 7.47 1.09 10.86
CA VAL A 109 7.55 -0.03 9.90
C VAL A 109 7.05 -1.31 10.54
N LEU A 110 6.19 -2.04 9.82
CA LEU A 110 5.70 -3.37 10.19
C LEU A 110 6.10 -4.40 9.11
N PRO A 111 6.33 -5.67 9.47
CA PRO A 111 6.84 -6.68 8.53
C PRO A 111 5.71 -7.39 7.77
N HIS A 112 4.92 -6.65 6.98
CA HIS A 112 3.85 -7.18 6.12
C HIS A 112 2.83 -8.04 6.89
N ILE A 113 2.27 -7.47 7.94
CA ILE A 113 1.35 -8.15 8.87
C ILE A 113 -0.10 -7.70 8.73
N GLY A 114 -0.46 -6.86 7.75
CA GLY A 114 -1.82 -6.39 7.55
C GLY A 114 -2.85 -7.51 7.34
N SER A 115 -2.43 -8.66 6.81
CA SER A 115 -3.26 -9.87 6.66
C SER A 115 -3.17 -10.85 7.84
N ALA A 116 -2.32 -10.58 8.83
CA ALA A 116 -1.93 -11.55 9.86
C ALA A 116 -2.93 -11.68 11.03
N SER A 117 -4.20 -11.38 10.81
CA SER A 117 -5.25 -11.67 11.79
C SER A 117 -5.58 -13.17 11.83
N MET A 118 -5.96 -13.69 13.00
CA MET A 118 -6.38 -15.10 13.15
C MET A 118 -7.55 -15.44 12.23
N ALA A 119 -8.52 -14.54 12.10
CA ALA A 119 -9.69 -14.74 11.25
C ALA A 119 -9.31 -14.81 9.76
N THR A 120 -8.46 -13.90 9.28
CA THR A 120 -7.99 -13.88 7.89
C THR A 120 -7.13 -15.10 7.59
N ARG A 121 -6.15 -15.41 8.45
CA ARG A 121 -5.27 -16.57 8.26
C ARG A 121 -6.01 -17.91 8.35
N GLY A 122 -7.05 -18.01 9.18
CA GLY A 122 -7.95 -19.16 9.21
C GLY A 122 -8.62 -19.40 7.85
N LYS A 123 -9.23 -18.35 7.27
CA LYS A 123 -9.83 -18.44 5.93
C LYS A 123 -8.81 -18.79 4.84
N MET A 124 -7.60 -18.23 4.89
CA MET A 124 -6.53 -18.58 3.95
C MET A 124 -6.13 -20.05 4.07
N ALA A 125 -6.06 -20.59 5.31
CA ALA A 125 -5.81 -22.01 5.53
C ALA A 125 -6.94 -22.88 4.96
N ASP A 126 -8.20 -22.49 5.15
CA ASP A 126 -9.35 -23.19 4.57
C ASP A 126 -9.29 -23.21 3.04
N MET A 127 -8.93 -22.08 2.41
CA MET A 127 -8.74 -21.99 0.95
C MET A 127 -7.61 -22.91 0.47
N ALA A 128 -6.48 -22.95 1.19
CA ALA A 128 -5.36 -23.83 0.85
C ALA A 128 -5.75 -25.32 0.97
N VAL A 129 -6.48 -25.69 2.02
CA VAL A 129 -6.99 -27.06 2.21
C VAL A 129 -7.97 -27.44 1.10
N ALA A 130 -8.87 -26.52 0.71
CA ALA A 130 -9.81 -26.75 -0.38
C ALA A 130 -9.08 -26.99 -1.71
N ASN A 131 -8.06 -26.18 -2.03
CA ASN A 131 -7.20 -26.39 -3.20
C ASN A 131 -6.50 -27.75 -3.15
N LEU A 132 -5.89 -28.11 -2.02
CA LEU A 132 -5.17 -29.38 -1.87
C LEU A 132 -6.10 -30.57 -2.12
N ARG A 133 -7.31 -30.54 -1.56
CA ARG A 133 -8.32 -31.60 -1.76
C ARG A 133 -8.72 -31.73 -3.23
N ALA A 134 -9.02 -30.62 -3.90
CA ALA A 134 -9.38 -30.63 -5.32
C ALA A 134 -8.25 -31.19 -6.18
N GLY A 135 -7.00 -30.75 -5.96
CA GLY A 135 -5.84 -31.24 -6.70
C GLY A 135 -5.59 -32.73 -6.53
N LEU A 136 -5.73 -33.26 -5.31
CA LEU A 136 -5.58 -34.70 -5.04
C LEU A 136 -6.71 -35.53 -5.66
N ALA A 137 -7.90 -34.97 -5.83
CA ALA A 137 -9.02 -35.62 -6.51
C ALA A 137 -8.94 -35.55 -8.04
N GLY A 138 -8.02 -34.74 -8.59
CA GLY A 138 -7.95 -34.44 -10.03
C GLY A 138 -9.01 -33.44 -10.50
N ASP A 139 -9.64 -32.72 -9.57
CA ASP A 139 -10.63 -31.68 -9.86
C ASP A 139 -9.97 -30.33 -10.19
N SER A 140 -10.78 -29.40 -10.72
CA SER A 140 -10.35 -28.02 -10.92
C SER A 140 -10.03 -27.35 -9.58
N LEU A 141 -8.88 -26.66 -9.50
CA LEU A 141 -8.46 -25.96 -8.30
C LEU A 141 -9.29 -24.67 -8.11
N PRO A 142 -10.01 -24.50 -6.98
CA PRO A 142 -10.88 -23.34 -6.77
C PRO A 142 -10.12 -22.00 -6.66
N ASN A 143 -8.84 -22.03 -6.29
CA ASN A 143 -7.98 -20.85 -6.18
C ASN A 143 -6.63 -21.08 -6.89
N SER A 144 -6.65 -21.43 -8.18
CA SER A 144 -5.42 -21.57 -8.98
C SER A 144 -4.71 -20.23 -9.17
N VAL A 145 -3.39 -20.28 -9.33
CA VAL A 145 -2.55 -19.11 -9.67
C VAL A 145 -1.85 -19.42 -10.98
N GLY A 146 -1.97 -18.52 -11.97
CA GLY A 146 -1.33 -18.69 -13.29
C GLY A 146 -1.99 -19.76 -14.16
N GLY A 147 -3.30 -19.64 -14.39
CA GLY A 147 -4.01 -20.40 -15.44
C GLY A 147 -3.67 -19.91 -16.84
#